data_AF-A0A4T0FG66-F1
#
_entry.id   AF-A0A4T0FG66-F1
#
_cell.length_a   1.000
_cell.length_b   1.000
_cell.length_c   1.000
_cell.angle_alpha   90.00
_cell.angle_beta   90.00
_cell.angle_gamma   90.00
#
_symmetry.space_group_name_H-M   'P 1'
#
loop_
_entity.id
_entity.type
_entity.pdbx_description
1 polymer ?
#
loop_
_entity_poly.entity_id
_entity_poly.type
_entity_poly.pdbx_seq_one_letter_code
_entity_poly.pdbx_strand_id
1 'polypeptide(L)' 'MPLLDTSRVRGAQFRPFMRIAFWLFVANLFILGFIGGEHPEDPYIGVGAASTAFYFAIGILENTLADLGSNK' A
#
# COMPACT_ATOMS: atom_id res chain seq x y z
N MET A 1 16.66 5.85 33.42
CA MET A 1 17.10 6.99 32.60
C MET A 1 16.29 7.00 31.30
N PRO A 2 15.25 7.83 31.16
CA PRO A 2 14.48 7.95 29.92
C PRO A 2 14.73 9.32 29.27
N LEU A 3 15.96 9.54 28.78
CA LEU A 3 16.33 10.80 28.10
C LEU A 3 16.96 10.55 26.71
N LEU A 4 17.08 9.28 26.29
CA LEU A 4 17.66 8.86 25.01
C LEU A 4 16.70 8.01 24.14
N ASP A 5 15.46 7.79 24.57
CA ASP A 5 14.46 7.22 23.67
C ASP A 5 13.87 8.35 22.81
N THR A 6 14.67 8.84 21.89
CA THR A 6 14.24 9.66 20.75
C THR A 6 13.63 8.76 19.68
N SER A 7 12.81 7.78 20.06
CA SER A 7 11.94 7.12 19.08
C SER A 7 10.78 8.06 18.81
N ARG A 8 11.08 9.12 18.02
CA ARG A 8 10.15 10.04 17.39
C ARG A 8 9.22 9.23 16.50
N VAL A 9 8.20 8.64 17.14
CA VAL A 9 7.02 8.04 16.54
C VAL A 9 7.35 6.94 15.52
N ARG A 10 7.76 5.76 16.02
CA ARG A 10 7.90 4.53 15.22
C ARG A 10 6.55 3.91 14.78
N GLY A 11 5.45 4.58 15.07
CA GLY A 11 4.11 4.10 14.75
C GLY A 11 3.56 4.80 13.51
N ALA A 12 3.24 4.01 12.48
CA ALA A 12 2.30 4.39 11.42
C ALA A 12 0.90 4.83 11.95
N GLN A 13 0.71 4.81 13.28
CA GLN A 13 -0.48 5.24 14.02
C GLN A 13 -0.85 6.72 13.81
N PHE A 14 0.11 7.60 13.52
CA PHE A 14 -0.15 9.05 13.38
C PHE A 14 -0.29 9.54 11.93
N ARG A 15 -0.32 8.64 10.94
CA ARG A 15 -0.49 9.01 9.52
C ARG A 15 -1.77 8.40 8.97
N PRO A 16 -2.94 9.07 9.09
CA PRO A 16 -4.22 8.56 8.58
C PRO A 16 -4.15 8.18 7.09
N PHE A 17 -3.34 8.89 6.31
CA PHE A 17 -3.07 8.58 4.90
C PHE A 17 -2.44 7.20 4.69
N MET A 18 -1.51 6.78 5.55
CA MET A 18 -0.83 5.48 5.42
C MET A 18 -1.77 4.32 5.80
N ARG A 19 -2.72 4.57 6.70
CA ARG A 19 -3.76 3.59 7.04
C ARG A 19 -4.71 3.35 5.87
N ILE A 20 -5.10 4.41 5.15
CA ILE A 20 -5.99 4.31 3.99
C ILE A 20 -5.30 3.55 2.84
N ALA A 21 -4.04 3.89 2.56
CA ALA A 21 -3.27 3.24 1.49
C ALA A 21 -3.05 1.73 1.77
N PHE A 22 -2.76 1.36 3.03
CA PHE A 22 -2.71 -0.03 3.45
C PHE A 22 -4.02 -0.79 3.22
N TRP A 23 -5.17 -0.20 3.56
CA TRP A 23 -6.47 -0.84 3.33
C TRP A 23 -6.81 -0.96 1.83
N LEU A 24 -6.43 0.03 1.01
CA LEU A 24 -6.52 -0.04 -0.46
C LEU A 24 -5.68 -1.18 -1.04
N PHE A 25 -4.46 -1.35 -0.53
CA PHE A 25 -3.57 -2.44 -0.89
C PHE A 25 -4.15 -3.81 -0.53
N VAL A 26 -4.66 -3.96 0.70
CA VAL A 26 -5.34 -5.18 1.14
C VAL A 26 -6.55 -5.49 0.25
N ALA A 27 -7.37 -4.50 -0.10
CA ALA A 27 -8.48 -4.68 -1.02
C ALA A 27 -8.03 -5.13 -2.42
N ASN A 28 -6.93 -4.58 -2.94
CA ASN A 28 -6.36 -4.99 -4.22
C ASN A 28 -5.89 -6.46 -4.19
N LEU A 29 -5.29 -6.92 -3.09
CA LEU A 29 -4.91 -8.33 -2.92
C LEU A 29 -6.12 -9.27 -2.92
N PHE A 30 -7.24 -8.88 -2.30
CA PHE A 30 -8.47 -9.68 -2.37
C PHE A 30 -9.02 -9.76 -3.79
N ILE A 31 -9.02 -8.66 -4.54
CA ILE A 31 -9.47 -8.62 -5.94
C ILE A 31 -8.56 -9.49 -6.81
N LEU A 32 -7.24 -9.37 -6.64
CA LEU A 32 -6.26 -10.15 -7.39
C LEU A 32 -6.33 -11.65 -7.04
N GLY A 33 -6.54 -11.99 -5.77
CA GLY A 33 -6.75 -13.36 -5.32
C GLY A 33 -8.01 -13.99 -5.89
N PHE A 34 -9.10 -13.21 -6.01
CA PHE A 34 -10.33 -13.66 -6.66
C PHE A 34 -10.11 -13.93 -8.16
N ILE A 35 -9.46 -13.00 -8.86
CA ILE A 35 -9.15 -13.14 -10.29
C ILE A 35 -8.16 -14.28 -10.55
N GLY A 36 -7.21 -14.53 -9.65
CA GLY A 36 -6.23 -15.60 -9.79
C GLY A 36 -6.81 -17.01 -9.69
N GLY A 37 -8.06 -17.16 -9.20
CA GLY A 37 -8.79 -18.43 -9.19
C GLY A 37 -9.63 -18.69 -10.44
N GLU A 38 -9.83 -17.68 -11.28
CA GLU A 38 -10.59 -17.78 -12.53
C GLU A 38 -9.69 -18.18 -13.70
N HIS A 39 -10.29 -18.76 -14.74
CA HIS A 39 -9.54 -19.09 -15.96
C HIS A 39 -9.02 -17.79 -16.62
N PRO A 40 -7.77 -17.77 -17.14
CA PRO A 40 -7.20 -16.60 -17.80
C PRO A 40 -7.84 -16.36 -19.18
N GLU A 41 -9.10 -15.95 -19.17
CA GLU A 41 -9.86 -15.51 -20.34
C GLU A 41 -9.99 -13.98 -20.33
N ASP A 42 -10.19 -13.37 -21.50
CA ASP A 42 -10.57 -11.95 -21.56
C ASP A 42 -11.91 -11.77 -20.82
N PRO A 43 -12.02 -10.85 -19.83
CA PRO A 43 -11.16 -9.68 -19.56
C PRO A 43 -10.20 -9.80 -18.36
N TYR A 44 -10.07 -10.97 -17.74
CA TYR A 44 -9.33 -11.19 -16.49
C TYR A 44 -7.83 -10.90 -16.61
N ILE A 45 -7.23 -11.14 -17.79
CA ILE A 45 -5.83 -10.80 -18.08
C ILE A 45 -5.60 -9.29 -18.00
N GLY A 46 -6.51 -8.49 -18.57
CA GLY A 46 -6.44 -7.03 -18.54
C GLY A 46 -6.58 -6.47 -17.12
N VAL A 47 -7.48 -7.03 -16.32
CA VAL A 47 -7.67 -6.62 -14.91
C VAL A 47 -6.48 -7.05 -14.04
N GLY A 48 -5.86 -8.20 -14.32
CA GLY A 48 -4.64 -8.64 -13.65
C GLY A 48 -3.44 -7.73 -13.92
N ALA A 49 -3.26 -7.31 -15.18
CA ALA A 49 -2.22 -6.34 -15.56
C ALA A 49 -2.47 -4.95 -14.94
N ALA A 50 -3.72 -4.47 -14.96
CA ALA A 50 -4.09 -3.22 -14.31
C ALA A 50 -3.86 -3.27 -12.80
N SER A 51 -4.18 -4.40 -12.15
CA SER A 51 -4.00 -4.58 -10.70
C SER A 51 -2.53 -4.62 -10.29
N THR A 52 -1.67 -5.29 -11.05
CA THR A 52 -0.22 -5.30 -10.79
C THR A 52 0.41 -3.92 -11.01
N ALA A 53 -0.02 -3.18 -12.04
CA ALA A 53 0.38 -1.78 -12.20
C ALA A 53 -0.07 -0.91 -11.00
N PHE A 54 -1.30 -1.11 -10.51
CA PHE A 54 -1.84 -0.40 -9.36
C PHE A 54 -1.07 -0.73 -8.06
N TYR A 55 -0.67 -1.99 -7.88
CA TYR A 55 0.15 -2.46 -6.75
C TYR A 55 1.49 -1.72 -6.66
N PHE A 56 2.23 -1.62 -7.78
CA PHE A 56 3.51 -0.89 -7.80
C PHE A 56 3.32 0.62 -7.62
N ALA A 57 2.26 1.19 -8.20
CA ALA A 57 1.94 2.61 -8.04
C ALA A 57 1.65 2.99 -6.59
N ILE A 58 0.90 2.16 -5.85
CA ILE A 58 0.63 2.37 -4.42
C ILE A 58 1.94 2.32 -3.62
N GLY A 59 2.81 1.33 -3.87
CA GLY A 59 4.08 1.21 -3.15
C GLY A 59 5.00 2.43 -3.33
N ILE A 60 5.06 2.98 -4.54
CA ILE A 60 5.82 4.21 -4.82
C ILE A 60 5.19 5.41 -4.10
N LEU A 61 3.86 5.56 -4.22
CA LEU A 61 3.12 6.66 -3.60
C LEU A 61 3.27 6.64 -2.07
N GLU A 62 3.18 5.48 -1.44
CA GLU A 62 3.36 5.33 0.01
C GLU A 62 4.78 5.71 0.44
N ASN A 63 5.81 5.27 -0.29
CA ASN A 63 7.20 5.62 -0.01
C ASN A 63 7.44 7.14 -0.14
N THR A 64 6.95 7.75 -1.22
CA THR A 64 7.07 9.20 -1.45
C THR A 64 6.31 10.03 -0.41
N LEU A 65 5.09 9.64 -0.04
CA LEU A 65 4.32 10.31 1.02
C LEU A 65 4.97 10.13 2.40
N ALA A 66 5.59 8.98 2.64
CA ALA A 66 6.34 8.73 3.87
C ALA A 66 7.54 9.68 4.01
N ASP A 67 8.30 9.87 2.92
CA ASP A 67 9.45 10.78 2.83
C ASP A 67 9.05 12.26 3.00
N LEU A 68 8.02 12.72 2.27
CA LEU A 68 7.47 14.08 2.39
C LEU A 68 6.97 14.41 3.80
N GLY A 69 6.33 13.45 4.46
CA GLY A 69 5.87 13.62 5.84
C GLY A 69 6.98 13.52 6.88
N SER A 70 8.15 12.93 6.55
CA SER A 70 9.33 12.93 7.42
C SER A 70 10.14 14.23 7.31
N ASN A 71 9.99 14.98 6.23
CA ASN A 71 10.65 16.27 5.99
C ASN A 71 9.88 17.46 6.63
N LYS A 72 9.41 17.28 7.88
CA LYS A 72 8.88 18.35 8.76
C LYS A 72 9.25 18.11 10.22
#